data_AF-A0AAV2HQE3-F1
#
_entry.id   AF-A0AAV2HQE3-F1
#
_cell.length_a   1.000
_cell.length_b   1.000
_cell.length_c   1.000
_cell.angle_alpha   90.00
_cell.angle_beta   90.00
_cell.angle_gamma   90.00
#
_symmetry.space_group_name_H-M   'P 1'
#
loop_
_entity.id
_entity.type
_entity.pdbx_description
1 polymer ?
#
loop_
_entity_poly.entity_id
_entity_poly.type
_entity_poly.pdbx_seq_one_letter_code
_entity_poly.pdbx_strand_id
1 'polypeptide(L)'
;MEITNVVLLTLLAALSAGDTQALGLDQAINDTIKNIQALSDKISNLQDTFTSLARQTMSQQLFIEERIRSEGSSGIKQVRVYQHGTSSYFDYTHVGKGVSAIHDHSNSNDTLGMGETVVVINGVEFRTRHNDYRLVQPDESTTAFRAVVNIAPPDVPPEVLNKSTPELQIAEMIEWFKAFKTQNSSLRNYKPYFRPVMCYMEAAWTLDKSIVEPFASDRHNLVADSWIQLQQQIRYTGYTGNKDLKENYSFLPTAIISINDTNGRPLYAQWNYRILCKPFSGDIPTKYFRLQDDLANRESYRFTVARVPELRVARYRLSESDIERFMGFTLLDKIMQEIPGVDNKPPFLNEAAFNQDVYTQEFANYTKLNTGYYHRMFKTGATNAMGLSAVVRGFSDEMLFVAETTQPLIAPVDITICATASSCTTKSSRFTYAIPLEIVYLTPLQTWNPYNLSVTENLSIPPKNGRTGSLTIKEKAFNGTATKVYHYLTPASFYSSSTGEVHRNCPSQVPHPTCSR
;
A
#
# COMPACT_ATOMS: atom_id res chain seq x y z
N MET A 1 -3.79 0.50 -105.24
CA MET A 1 -3.55 -0.85 -104.69
C MET A 1 -2.68 -0.64 -103.45
N GLU A 2 -3.02 -1.28 -102.33
CA GLU A 2 -2.14 -1.48 -101.14
C GLU A 2 -1.99 -0.43 -100.02
N ILE A 3 -2.98 0.42 -99.65
CA ILE A 3 -2.89 1.08 -98.31
C ILE A 3 -4.21 1.12 -97.52
N THR A 4 -5.39 1.10 -98.15
CA THR A 4 -6.64 1.37 -97.40
C THR A 4 -7.28 0.16 -96.71
N ASN A 5 -6.96 -1.08 -97.11
CA ASN A 5 -7.57 -2.29 -96.52
C ASN A 5 -6.74 -2.97 -95.41
N VAL A 6 -5.47 -2.58 -95.22
CA VAL A 6 -4.62 -3.16 -94.15
C VAL A 6 -4.81 -2.41 -92.82
N VAL A 7 -5.11 -1.11 -92.86
CA VAL A 7 -5.32 -0.29 -91.66
C VAL A 7 -6.67 -0.57 -91.01
N LEU A 8 -7.71 -0.90 -91.78
CA LEU A 8 -9.04 -1.20 -91.23
C LEU A 8 -9.11 -2.59 -90.56
N LEU A 9 -8.39 -3.59 -91.09
CA LEU A 9 -8.32 -4.92 -90.46
C LEU A 9 -7.40 -4.97 -89.23
N THR A 10 -6.37 -4.13 -89.16
CA THR A 10 -5.51 -4.03 -87.95
C THR A 10 -6.15 -3.21 -86.85
N LEU A 11 -6.97 -2.19 -87.16
CA LEU A 11 -7.78 -1.51 -86.13
C LEU A 11 -8.90 -2.40 -85.59
N LEU A 12 -9.58 -3.22 -86.40
CA LEU A 12 -10.62 -4.13 -85.89
C LEU A 12 -10.03 -5.29 -85.06
N ALA A 13 -8.84 -5.79 -85.38
CA ALA A 13 -8.17 -6.81 -84.56
C ALA A 13 -7.57 -6.23 -83.25
N ALA A 14 -7.17 -4.95 -83.24
CA ALA A 14 -6.73 -4.26 -82.03
C ALA A 14 -7.90 -3.82 -81.13
N LEU A 15 -9.09 -3.54 -81.70
CA LEU A 15 -10.31 -3.27 -80.93
C LEU A 15 -10.88 -4.54 -80.28
N SER A 16 -10.77 -5.72 -80.91
CA SER A 16 -11.19 -6.97 -80.26
C SER A 16 -10.21 -7.54 -79.24
N ALA A 17 -8.94 -7.12 -79.24
CA ALA A 17 -7.93 -7.54 -78.27
C ALA A 17 -7.76 -6.53 -77.11
N GLY A 18 -7.98 -5.24 -77.36
CA GLY A 18 -7.99 -4.18 -76.34
C GLY A 18 -9.20 -4.26 -75.40
N ASP A 19 -10.38 -4.61 -75.91
CA ASP A 19 -11.59 -4.74 -75.08
C ASP A 19 -11.51 -5.93 -74.10
N THR A 20 -10.91 -7.06 -74.49
CA THR A 20 -10.72 -8.20 -73.58
C THR A 20 -9.66 -7.97 -72.50
N GLN A 21 -8.62 -7.17 -72.77
CA GLN A 21 -7.63 -6.80 -71.75
C GLN A 21 -8.14 -5.67 -70.84
N ALA A 22 -8.91 -4.71 -71.37
CA ALA A 22 -9.59 -3.69 -70.57
C ALA A 22 -10.68 -4.29 -69.67
N LEU A 23 -11.52 -5.19 -70.20
CA LEU A 23 -12.50 -5.95 -69.41
C LEU A 23 -11.85 -6.84 -68.34
N GLY A 24 -10.71 -7.46 -68.65
CA GLY A 24 -9.94 -8.25 -67.68
C GLY A 24 -9.29 -7.41 -66.57
N LEU A 25 -8.84 -6.19 -66.91
CA LEU A 25 -8.29 -5.24 -65.94
C LEU A 25 -9.39 -4.63 -65.06
N ASP A 26 -10.52 -4.25 -65.63
CA ASP A 26 -11.68 -3.74 -64.89
C ASP A 26 -12.23 -4.81 -63.94
N GLN A 27 -12.30 -6.07 -64.37
CA GLN A 27 -12.70 -7.18 -63.52
C GLN A 27 -11.69 -7.44 -62.40
N ALA A 28 -10.38 -7.40 -62.69
CA ALA A 28 -9.35 -7.54 -61.67
C ALA A 28 -9.36 -6.39 -60.64
N ILE A 29 -9.62 -5.15 -61.08
CA ILE A 29 -9.78 -3.99 -60.20
C ILE A 29 -11.03 -4.15 -59.32
N ASN A 30 -12.16 -4.54 -59.90
CA ASN A 30 -13.41 -4.76 -59.16
C ASN A 30 -13.27 -5.90 -58.13
N ASP A 31 -12.61 -7.00 -58.50
CA ASP A 31 -12.32 -8.11 -57.59
C ASP A 31 -11.37 -7.67 -56.47
N THR A 32 -10.38 -6.82 -56.78
CA THR A 32 -9.49 -6.23 -55.77
C THR A 32 -10.24 -5.33 -54.80
N ILE A 33 -11.12 -4.45 -55.29
CA ILE A 33 -11.98 -3.58 -54.46
C ILE A 33 -12.87 -4.43 -53.55
N LYS A 34 -13.50 -5.47 -54.08
CA LYS A 34 -14.34 -6.40 -53.32
C LYS A 34 -13.55 -7.13 -52.25
N ASN A 35 -12.33 -7.56 -52.55
CA ASN A 35 -11.44 -8.21 -51.58
C ASN A 35 -10.97 -7.23 -50.48
N ILE A 36 -10.68 -5.98 -50.82
CA ILE A 36 -10.33 -4.93 -49.85
C ILE A 36 -11.53 -4.64 -48.92
N GLN A 37 -12.74 -4.52 -49.48
CA GLN A 37 -13.96 -4.33 -48.69
C GLN A 37 -14.19 -5.51 -47.75
N ALA A 38 -14.11 -6.74 -48.25
CA ALA A 38 -14.27 -7.94 -47.43
C ALA A 38 -13.19 -8.06 -46.34
N LEU A 39 -11.96 -7.60 -46.60
CA LEU A 39 -10.90 -7.56 -45.59
C LEU A 39 -11.17 -6.47 -44.55
N SER A 40 -11.64 -5.29 -44.97
CA SER A 40 -12.05 -4.20 -44.08
C SER A 40 -13.19 -4.64 -43.16
N ASP A 41 -14.21 -5.31 -43.70
CA ASP A 41 -15.34 -5.84 -42.93
C ASP A 41 -14.87 -6.90 -41.91
N LYS A 42 -13.94 -7.78 -42.30
CA LYS A 42 -13.35 -8.76 -41.38
C LYS A 42 -12.54 -8.09 -40.26
N ILE A 43 -11.77 -7.05 -40.57
CA ILE A 43 -11.02 -6.29 -39.55
C ILE A 43 -11.98 -5.61 -38.59
N SER A 44 -13.05 -4.97 -39.10
CA SER A 44 -14.09 -4.35 -38.26
C SER A 44 -14.75 -5.39 -37.35
N ASN A 45 -15.15 -6.54 -37.88
CA ASN A 45 -15.77 -7.61 -37.09
C ASN A 45 -14.82 -8.15 -36.00
N LEU A 46 -13.52 -8.32 -36.33
CA LEU A 46 -12.51 -8.72 -35.35
C LEU A 46 -12.31 -7.66 -34.26
N GLN A 47 -12.34 -6.36 -34.62
CA GLN A 47 -12.27 -5.26 -33.67
C GLN A 47 -13.49 -5.23 -32.74
N ASP A 48 -14.68 -5.45 -33.26
CA ASP A 48 -15.93 -5.51 -32.48
C ASP A 48 -15.92 -6.71 -31.53
N THR A 49 -15.49 -7.87 -32.02
CA THR A 49 -15.36 -9.10 -31.22
C THR A 49 -14.32 -8.92 -30.11
N PHE A 50 -13.16 -8.34 -30.42
CA PHE A 50 -12.12 -8.06 -29.44
C PHE A 50 -12.58 -7.05 -28.37
N THR A 51 -13.26 -5.98 -28.79
CA THR A 51 -13.84 -4.97 -27.88
C THR A 51 -14.87 -5.60 -26.95
N SER A 52 -15.73 -6.47 -27.49
CA SER A 52 -16.74 -7.20 -26.71
C SER A 52 -16.10 -8.15 -25.70
N LEU A 53 -15.05 -8.88 -26.10
CA LEU A 53 -14.30 -9.75 -25.20
C LEU A 53 -13.57 -8.96 -24.10
N ALA A 54 -13.00 -7.81 -24.43
CA ALA A 54 -12.37 -6.92 -23.47
C ALA A 54 -13.39 -6.38 -22.45
N ARG A 55 -14.58 -5.93 -22.89
CA ARG A 55 -15.68 -5.51 -22.01
C ARG A 55 -16.16 -6.64 -21.11
N GLN A 56 -16.27 -7.86 -21.65
CA GLN A 56 -16.61 -9.05 -20.88
C GLN A 56 -15.54 -9.34 -19.81
N THR A 57 -14.26 -9.18 -20.14
CA THR A 57 -13.14 -9.38 -19.21
C THR A 57 -13.17 -8.34 -18.09
N MET A 58 -13.42 -7.06 -18.42
CA MET A 58 -13.64 -6.00 -17.41
C MET A 58 -14.79 -6.35 -16.47
N SER A 59 -15.90 -6.85 -17.01
CA SER A 59 -17.08 -7.23 -16.23
C SER A 59 -16.78 -8.42 -15.30
N GLN A 60 -16.00 -9.40 -15.77
CA GLN A 60 -15.53 -10.51 -14.94
C GLN A 60 -14.59 -10.06 -13.82
N GLN A 61 -13.68 -9.13 -14.11
CA GLN A 61 -12.80 -8.53 -13.11
C GLN A 61 -13.62 -7.79 -12.04
N LEU A 62 -14.59 -6.96 -12.45
CA LEU A 62 -15.48 -6.27 -11.51
C LEU A 62 -16.33 -7.23 -10.69
N PHE A 63 -16.79 -8.35 -11.27
CA PHE A 63 -17.53 -9.37 -10.53
C PHE A 63 -16.67 -10.02 -9.43
N ILE A 64 -15.40 -10.30 -9.70
CA ILE A 64 -14.44 -10.75 -8.68
C ILE A 64 -14.24 -9.64 -7.64
N GLU A 65 -14.09 -8.40 -8.11
CA GLU A 65 -14.20 -7.12 -7.39
C GLU A 65 -15.22 -7.15 -6.24
N GLU A 66 -16.48 -7.26 -6.67
CA GLU A 66 -17.67 -7.25 -5.83
C GLU A 66 -17.77 -8.49 -4.95
N ARG A 67 -17.37 -9.67 -5.45
CA ARG A 67 -17.36 -10.89 -4.64
C ARG A 67 -16.43 -10.71 -3.45
N ILE A 68 -15.23 -10.20 -3.65
CA ILE A 68 -14.27 -9.95 -2.57
C ILE A 68 -14.78 -8.88 -1.61
N ARG A 69 -15.40 -7.79 -2.11
CA ARG A 69 -16.06 -6.78 -1.24
C ARG A 69 -17.17 -7.40 -0.37
N SER A 70 -17.85 -8.44 -0.85
CA SER A 70 -18.87 -9.18 -0.09
C SER A 70 -18.30 -10.19 0.92
N GLU A 71 -17.04 -10.61 0.76
CA GLU A 71 -16.36 -11.57 1.65
C GLU A 71 -15.80 -10.91 2.93
N GLY A 72 -15.81 -9.58 3.01
CA GLY A 72 -15.48 -8.80 4.20
C GLY A 72 -14.76 -7.49 3.90
N SER A 73 -14.47 -6.70 4.95
CA SER A 73 -13.82 -5.38 4.81
C SER A 73 -12.38 -5.47 4.30
N SER A 74 -11.85 -4.39 3.74
CA SER A 74 -10.45 -4.24 3.38
C SER A 74 -9.53 -4.49 4.59
N GLY A 75 -8.31 -4.94 4.33
CA GLY A 75 -7.34 -5.26 5.36
C GLY A 75 -6.43 -6.41 4.99
N ILE A 76 -5.55 -6.76 5.93
CA ILE A 76 -4.67 -7.93 5.82
C ILE A 76 -5.51 -9.18 6.06
N LYS A 77 -5.47 -10.10 5.10
CA LYS A 77 -6.24 -11.35 5.13
C LYS A 77 -5.42 -12.51 5.65
N GLN A 78 -4.16 -12.59 5.22
CA GLN A 78 -3.27 -13.69 5.56
C GLN A 78 -1.83 -13.20 5.67
N VAL A 79 -1.08 -13.80 6.58
CA VAL A 79 0.37 -13.70 6.64
C VAL A 79 1.00 -14.98 6.11
N ARG A 80 2.28 -14.91 5.76
CA ARG A 80 3.05 -16.10 5.40
C ARG A 80 2.99 -17.17 6.49
N VAL A 81 2.58 -18.38 6.10
CA VAL A 81 2.57 -19.56 6.96
C VAL A 81 3.97 -20.20 6.98
N TYR A 82 4.46 -20.57 8.17
CA TYR A 82 5.71 -21.36 8.32
C TYR A 82 5.44 -22.82 8.64
N GLN A 83 4.28 -23.10 9.24
CA GLN A 83 3.87 -24.40 9.76
C GLN A 83 2.36 -24.49 9.62
N HIS A 84 1.87 -25.62 9.14
CA HIS A 84 0.45 -25.90 9.06
C HIS A 84 -0.02 -26.74 10.24
N GLY A 85 -1.23 -26.44 10.69
CA GLY A 85 -1.92 -27.23 11.70
C GLY A 85 -2.62 -28.44 11.10
N THR A 86 -2.92 -29.45 11.92
CA THR A 86 -3.83 -30.55 11.53
C THR A 86 -5.31 -30.17 11.64
N SER A 87 -5.61 -28.95 12.11
CA SER A 87 -6.96 -28.41 12.26
C SER A 87 -6.95 -26.90 11.98
N SER A 88 -8.08 -26.37 11.49
CA SER A 88 -8.21 -25.02 10.96
C SER A 88 -7.86 -23.90 11.94
N TYR A 89 -7.95 -24.15 13.25
CA TYR A 89 -7.54 -23.17 14.24
C TYR A 89 -6.02 -23.03 14.30
N PHE A 90 -5.26 -24.10 14.04
CA PHE A 90 -3.80 -24.18 14.15
C PHE A 90 -3.05 -23.68 12.90
N ASP A 91 -3.76 -23.12 11.92
CA ASP A 91 -3.18 -22.41 10.79
C ASP A 91 -3.04 -20.91 11.06
N TYR A 92 -2.11 -20.25 10.37
CA TYR A 92 -1.96 -18.79 10.47
C TYR A 92 -3.04 -18.09 9.65
N THR A 93 -3.50 -16.96 10.19
CA THR A 93 -4.48 -16.06 9.54
C THR A 93 -3.80 -14.73 9.22
N HIS A 94 -4.43 -13.58 9.48
CA HIS A 94 -3.76 -12.28 9.61
C HIS A 94 -2.86 -12.21 10.85
N VAL A 95 -2.92 -13.20 11.74
CA VAL A 95 -2.04 -13.36 12.91
C VAL A 95 -1.29 -14.69 12.84
N GLY A 96 0.03 -14.62 12.93
CA GLY A 96 0.93 -15.78 13.04
C GLY A 96 1.77 -15.69 14.30
N LYS A 97 3.11 -15.64 14.14
CA LYS A 97 4.05 -15.32 15.24
C LYS A 97 3.95 -13.87 15.73
N GLY A 98 3.39 -12.99 14.89
CA GLY A 98 3.01 -11.62 15.19
C GLY A 98 1.81 -11.23 14.33
N VAL A 99 1.08 -10.20 14.74
CA VAL A 99 0.03 -9.60 13.92
C VAL A 99 0.64 -9.04 12.64
N SER A 100 0.03 -9.28 11.49
CA SER A 100 0.48 -8.74 10.19
C SER A 100 1.92 -9.11 9.81
N ALA A 101 2.49 -10.16 10.40
CA ALA A 101 3.91 -10.52 10.30
C ALA A 101 4.88 -9.40 10.73
N ILE A 102 4.43 -8.50 11.61
CA ILE A 102 5.27 -7.46 12.19
C ILE A 102 6.36 -8.09 13.08
N HIS A 103 7.59 -7.61 12.93
CA HIS A 103 8.75 -8.05 13.69
C HIS A 103 9.78 -6.92 13.82
N ASP A 104 10.76 -7.12 14.68
CA ASP A 104 11.76 -6.11 14.99
C ASP A 104 12.98 -6.16 14.05
N HIS A 105 13.47 -4.97 13.70
CA HIS A 105 14.83 -4.74 13.20
C HIS A 105 15.55 -3.81 14.18
N SER A 106 15.71 -4.25 15.43
CA SER A 106 16.35 -3.48 16.50
C SER A 106 17.80 -3.07 16.22
N ASN A 107 18.38 -3.62 15.15
CA ASN A 107 19.73 -3.34 14.67
C ASN A 107 19.79 -2.32 13.51
N SER A 108 18.65 -1.81 13.04
CA SER A 108 18.52 -0.84 11.96
C SER A 108 17.82 0.43 12.45
N ASN A 109 18.26 1.58 11.94
CA ASN A 109 17.64 2.86 12.25
C ASN A 109 16.37 3.04 11.42
N ASP A 110 15.26 3.37 12.08
CA ASP A 110 13.98 3.73 11.48
C ASP A 110 13.33 2.67 10.56
N THR A 111 13.75 1.40 10.64
CA THR A 111 13.17 0.28 9.90
C THR A 111 12.15 -0.47 10.76
N LEU A 112 10.92 -0.60 10.25
CA LEU A 112 9.85 -1.40 10.83
C LEU A 112 9.67 -2.68 10.02
N GLY A 113 9.82 -3.82 10.70
CA GLY A 113 9.79 -5.13 10.06
C GLY A 113 8.36 -5.60 9.82
N MET A 114 8.03 -5.97 8.58
CA MET A 114 6.73 -6.51 8.23
C MET A 114 6.89 -7.53 7.10
N GLY A 115 6.56 -8.79 7.37
CA GLY A 115 6.70 -9.87 6.39
C GLY A 115 5.73 -9.77 5.20
N GLU A 116 5.68 -10.83 4.38
CA GLU A 116 4.72 -10.93 3.28
C GLU A 116 3.29 -11.13 3.80
N THR A 117 2.36 -10.39 3.19
CA THR A 117 0.94 -10.43 3.53
C THR A 117 0.09 -10.49 2.26
N VAL A 118 -1.06 -11.17 2.37
CA VAL A 118 -2.15 -11.04 1.41
C VAL A 118 -3.07 -9.95 1.94
N VAL A 119 -3.38 -8.99 1.08
CA VAL A 119 -4.12 -7.78 1.42
C VAL A 119 -5.27 -7.62 0.45
N VAL A 120 -6.42 -7.17 0.95
CA VAL A 120 -7.54 -6.71 0.15
C VAL A 120 -7.72 -5.22 0.39
N ILE A 121 -7.77 -4.42 -0.67
CA ILE A 121 -8.13 -3.01 -0.61
C ILE A 121 -9.13 -2.72 -1.72
N ASN A 122 -10.32 -2.24 -1.35
CA ASN A 122 -11.43 -1.99 -2.28
C ASN A 122 -11.72 -3.17 -3.22
N GLY A 123 -11.80 -4.38 -2.68
CA GLY A 123 -12.03 -5.62 -3.45
C GLY A 123 -10.80 -6.17 -4.19
N VAL A 124 -9.72 -5.42 -4.34
CA VAL A 124 -8.51 -5.91 -5.01
C VAL A 124 -7.66 -6.72 -4.04
N GLU A 125 -7.57 -8.03 -4.28
CA GLU A 125 -6.65 -8.93 -3.55
C GLU A 125 -5.27 -8.95 -4.20
N PHE A 126 -4.23 -8.77 -3.39
CA PHE A 126 -2.84 -8.81 -3.84
C PHE A 126 -1.92 -9.35 -2.74
N ARG A 127 -0.72 -9.80 -3.12
CA ARG A 127 0.29 -10.30 -2.17
C ARG A 127 1.51 -9.40 -2.19
N THR A 128 1.90 -8.89 -1.04
CA THR A 128 3.09 -8.04 -0.90
C THR A 128 4.38 -8.86 -1.02
N ARG A 129 5.49 -8.19 -1.34
CA ARG A 129 6.83 -8.71 -0.98
C ARG A 129 7.02 -8.62 0.54
N HIS A 130 8.19 -9.02 1.05
CA HIS A 130 8.58 -8.66 2.42
C HIS A 130 8.71 -7.14 2.49
N ASN A 131 8.04 -6.49 3.43
CA ASN A 131 7.79 -5.07 3.43
C ASN A 131 8.76 -4.19 4.23
N ASP A 132 9.72 -4.69 5.00
CA ASP A 132 10.70 -3.92 5.82
C ASP A 132 10.79 -2.42 5.46
N TYR A 133 9.90 -1.62 6.06
CA TYR A 133 9.59 -0.27 5.58
C TYR A 133 10.21 0.76 6.50
N ARG A 134 10.47 1.94 5.95
CA ARG A 134 11.06 3.06 6.69
C ARG A 134 9.98 4.00 7.22
N LEU A 135 10.27 4.65 8.35
CA LEU A 135 9.45 5.76 8.88
C LEU A 135 9.56 7.01 7.99
N VAL A 136 8.83 7.02 6.87
CA VAL A 136 8.75 8.14 5.93
C VAL A 136 7.30 8.61 5.79
N GLN A 137 7.11 9.89 5.48
CA GLN A 137 5.81 10.52 5.27
C GLN A 137 5.72 11.14 3.87
N PRO A 138 4.50 11.39 3.35
CA PRO A 138 4.31 12.21 2.16
C PRO A 138 5.03 13.56 2.27
N ASP A 139 5.70 13.99 1.20
CA ASP A 139 6.33 15.31 1.16
C ASP A 139 5.29 16.39 0.85
N GLU A 140 4.76 17.02 1.91
CA GLU A 140 3.73 18.07 1.80
C GLU A 140 4.27 19.40 1.26
N SER A 141 5.56 19.50 0.94
CA SER A 141 6.13 20.67 0.25
C SER A 141 5.89 20.64 -1.26
N THR A 142 5.50 19.48 -1.81
CA THR A 142 5.39 19.25 -3.26
C THR A 142 4.14 18.46 -3.63
N THR A 143 3.73 18.55 -4.90
CA THR A 143 2.68 17.71 -5.48
C THR A 143 3.23 16.58 -6.35
N ALA A 144 4.55 16.35 -6.31
CA ALA A 144 5.22 15.37 -7.14
C ALA A 144 4.81 13.94 -6.77
N PHE A 145 4.50 13.12 -7.77
CA PHE A 145 4.09 11.74 -7.57
C PHE A 145 5.07 10.97 -6.68
N ARG A 146 4.53 10.33 -5.63
CA ARG A 146 5.27 9.49 -4.68
C ARG A 146 6.42 10.18 -3.91
N ALA A 147 6.48 11.52 -3.88
CA ALA A 147 7.47 12.22 -3.08
C ALA A 147 7.29 11.94 -1.57
N VAL A 148 8.40 11.67 -0.89
CA VAL A 148 8.43 11.33 0.54
C VAL A 148 9.59 12.03 1.24
N VAL A 149 9.45 12.27 2.53
CA VAL A 149 10.50 12.76 3.42
C VAL A 149 10.59 11.87 4.66
N ASN A 150 11.78 11.78 5.25
CA ASN A 150 11.96 11.06 6.51
C ASN A 150 11.17 11.73 7.64
N ILE A 151 10.56 10.93 8.50
CA ILE A 151 10.02 11.43 9.76
C ILE A 151 11.19 11.62 10.71
N ALA A 152 11.49 12.88 11.06
CA ALA A 152 12.53 13.16 12.02
C ALA A 152 12.19 12.49 13.37
N PRO A 153 13.11 11.78 14.03
CA PRO A 153 12.90 11.26 15.36
C PRO A 153 12.75 12.41 16.38
N PRO A 154 12.05 12.19 17.51
CA PRO A 154 11.96 13.19 18.56
C PRO A 154 13.33 13.45 19.22
N ASP A 155 13.51 14.67 19.72
CA ASP A 155 14.69 15.03 20.49
C ASP A 155 14.75 14.28 21.82
N VAL A 156 15.93 14.27 22.44
CA VAL A 156 16.09 13.80 23.82
C VAL A 156 15.69 14.93 24.78
N PRO A 157 14.86 14.66 25.81
CA PRO A 157 14.54 15.67 26.81
C PRO A 157 15.80 16.29 27.43
N PRO A 158 15.90 17.64 27.53
CA PRO A 158 17.07 18.30 28.11
C PRO A 158 17.38 17.83 29.53
N GLU A 159 16.37 17.45 30.32
CA GLU A 159 16.51 16.92 31.67
C GLU A 159 17.30 15.61 31.71
N VAL A 160 17.23 14.80 30.63
CA VAL A 160 18.08 13.62 30.47
C VAL A 160 19.49 14.05 30.11
N LEU A 161 19.67 14.88 29.08
CA LEU A 161 21.00 15.28 28.58
C LEU A 161 21.82 16.07 29.62
N ASN A 162 21.15 16.81 30.49
CA ASN A 162 21.79 17.61 31.54
C ASN A 162 22.34 16.77 32.71
N LYS A 163 22.10 15.46 32.75
CA LYS A 163 22.70 14.60 33.79
C LYS A 163 24.17 14.34 33.48
N SER A 164 24.99 14.40 34.53
CA SER A 164 26.45 14.37 34.44
C SER A 164 27.06 13.01 34.09
N THR A 165 26.34 11.90 34.27
CA THR A 165 26.83 10.56 33.96
C THR A 165 25.79 9.75 33.18
N PRO A 166 26.21 8.77 32.35
CA PRO A 166 25.29 7.89 31.64
C PRO A 166 24.27 7.20 32.57
N GLU A 167 24.67 6.78 33.77
CA GLU A 167 23.79 6.11 34.74
C GLU A 167 22.66 7.02 35.20
N LEU A 168 22.97 8.30 35.43
CA LEU A 168 21.96 9.30 35.79
C LEU A 168 21.06 9.65 34.60
N GLN A 169 21.61 9.67 33.38
CA GLN A 169 20.79 9.81 32.16
C GLN A 169 19.82 8.63 32.02
N ILE A 170 20.28 7.40 32.24
CA ILE A 170 19.46 6.19 32.17
C ILE A 170 18.34 6.24 33.20
N ALA A 171 18.65 6.57 34.45
CA ALA A 171 17.64 6.70 35.50
C ALA A 171 16.57 7.75 35.16
N GLU A 172 16.98 8.90 34.60
CA GLU A 172 16.04 9.93 34.17
C GLU A 172 15.19 9.49 32.97
N MET A 173 15.80 8.86 31.95
CA MET A 173 15.08 8.34 30.79
C MET A 173 14.00 7.32 31.19
N ILE A 174 14.27 6.49 32.21
CA ILE A 174 13.27 5.57 32.78
C ILE A 174 12.05 6.32 33.33
N GLU A 175 12.24 7.47 34.00
CA GLU A 175 11.12 8.29 34.50
C GLU A 175 10.27 8.86 33.36
N TRP A 176 10.87 9.23 32.23
CA TRP A 176 10.13 9.63 31.02
C TRP A 176 9.26 8.50 30.46
N PHE A 177 9.80 7.28 30.40
CA PHE A 177 9.02 6.10 29.98
C PHE A 177 7.94 5.72 30.99
N LYS A 178 8.16 5.92 32.30
CA LYS A 178 7.10 5.75 33.32
C LYS A 178 5.98 6.77 33.14
N ALA A 179 6.31 8.02 32.85
CA ALA A 179 5.33 9.06 32.56
C ALA A 179 4.52 8.73 31.31
N PHE A 180 5.15 8.24 30.24
CA PHE A 180 4.46 7.77 29.03
C PHE A 180 3.57 6.55 29.32
N LYS A 181 4.09 5.52 30.00
CA LYS A 181 3.34 4.30 30.35
C LYS A 181 2.05 4.61 31.13
N THR A 182 2.11 5.60 32.03
CA THR A 182 0.96 6.03 32.84
C THR A 182 0.17 7.17 32.19
N GLN A 183 0.60 7.66 31.03
CA GLN A 183 0.09 8.85 30.35
C GLN A 183 -0.10 10.05 31.28
N ASN A 184 0.85 10.25 32.19
CA ASN A 184 0.80 11.30 33.20
C ASN A 184 1.83 12.40 32.89
N SER A 185 1.36 13.48 32.25
CA SER A 185 2.20 14.62 31.87
C SER A 185 2.68 15.47 33.07
N SER A 186 2.11 15.28 34.26
CA SER A 186 2.55 15.95 35.49
C SER A 186 3.82 15.34 36.08
N LEU A 187 4.11 14.05 35.78
CA LEU A 187 5.39 13.43 36.17
C LEU A 187 6.53 13.95 35.29
N ARG A 188 6.35 13.83 33.98
CA ARG A 188 7.19 14.41 32.92
C ARG A 188 6.28 14.74 31.75
N ASN A 189 6.45 15.90 31.13
CA ASN A 189 5.65 16.28 29.96
C ASN A 189 6.13 15.53 28.71
N TYR A 190 5.79 14.24 28.61
CA TYR A 190 6.28 13.32 27.58
C TYR A 190 5.80 13.65 26.15
N LYS A 191 4.69 14.39 26.00
CA LYS A 191 3.99 14.59 24.71
C LYS A 191 4.87 15.12 23.56
N PRO A 192 5.81 16.06 23.77
CA PRO A 192 6.70 16.53 22.70
C PRO A 192 7.71 15.46 22.23
N TYR A 193 8.00 14.48 23.10
CA TYR A 193 9.08 13.52 22.95
C TYR A 193 8.60 12.12 22.58
N PHE A 194 7.33 11.79 22.87
CA PHE A 194 6.70 10.52 22.52
C PHE A 194 5.58 10.80 21.53
N ARG A 195 5.90 10.71 20.24
CA ARG A 195 4.99 11.15 19.17
C ARG A 195 4.32 9.95 18.50
N PRO A 196 2.98 9.85 18.50
CA PRO A 196 2.29 8.83 17.75
C PRO A 196 2.37 9.11 16.24
N VAL A 197 2.64 8.06 15.48
CA VAL A 197 2.73 8.08 14.02
C VAL A 197 1.81 6.99 13.48
N MET A 198 0.86 7.37 12.64
CA MET A 198 -0.02 6.40 11.96
C MET A 198 0.68 5.89 10.71
N CYS A 199 0.96 4.59 10.65
CA CYS A 199 1.43 3.93 9.45
C CYS A 199 0.26 3.25 8.73
N TYR A 200 0.25 3.36 7.40
CA TYR A 200 -0.86 2.96 6.55
C TYR A 200 -0.33 2.36 5.24
N MET A 201 -1.13 1.49 4.64
CA MET A 201 -0.89 0.97 3.29
C MET A 201 -1.80 1.70 2.33
N GLU A 202 -1.22 2.41 1.37
CA GLU A 202 -1.90 3.08 0.28
C GLU A 202 -1.75 2.25 -1.00
N ALA A 203 -2.79 2.17 -1.81
CA ALA A 203 -2.77 1.46 -3.08
C ALA A 203 -3.67 2.11 -4.15
N ALA A 204 -3.32 1.89 -5.41
CA ALA A 204 -4.05 2.43 -6.55
C ALA A 204 -3.75 1.65 -7.83
N TRP A 205 -4.65 1.75 -8.81
CA TRP A 205 -4.39 1.36 -10.19
C TRP A 205 -3.47 2.41 -10.84
N THR A 206 -2.26 2.03 -11.25
CA THR A 206 -1.30 2.94 -11.91
C THR A 206 -1.09 2.60 -13.38
N LEU A 207 -0.79 3.64 -14.17
CA LEU A 207 -0.57 3.58 -15.61
C LEU A 207 0.92 3.48 -16.00
N ASP A 208 1.80 3.33 -15.01
CA ASP A 208 3.25 3.18 -15.22
C ASP A 208 3.54 1.93 -16.04
N LYS A 209 4.30 2.03 -17.13
CA LYS A 209 4.60 0.87 -17.99
C LYS A 209 5.77 0.01 -17.50
N SER A 210 6.57 0.56 -16.58
CA SER A 210 7.71 -0.11 -15.94
C SER A 210 7.34 -0.53 -14.52
N ILE A 211 7.93 -1.62 -14.04
CA ILE A 211 7.88 -1.94 -12.60
C ILE A 211 8.76 -0.91 -11.90
N VAL A 212 8.12 -0.02 -11.14
CA VAL A 212 8.79 0.92 -10.26
C VAL A 212 8.62 0.40 -8.84
N GLU A 213 9.71 0.32 -8.09
CA GLU A 213 9.69 -0.08 -6.69
C GLU A 213 8.62 0.76 -5.95
N PRO A 214 7.64 0.12 -5.30
CA PRO A 214 6.52 0.82 -4.68
C PRO A 214 6.95 1.78 -3.56
N PHE A 215 7.96 1.40 -2.77
CA PHE A 215 8.55 2.22 -1.70
C PHE A 215 9.93 1.69 -1.31
N ALA A 216 10.74 2.54 -0.67
CA ALA A 216 12.07 2.16 -0.22
C ALA A 216 12.01 1.10 0.90
N SER A 217 12.73 0.00 0.70
CA SER A 217 12.97 -1.03 1.71
C SER A 217 14.46 -1.33 1.78
N ASP A 218 14.98 -1.49 2.99
CA ASP A 218 16.42 -1.64 3.22
C ASP A 218 16.99 -2.97 2.71
N ARG A 219 16.13 -3.99 2.59
CA ARG A 219 16.54 -5.39 2.39
C ARG A 219 15.89 -6.06 1.19
N HIS A 220 14.74 -5.56 0.75
CA HIS A 220 13.89 -6.17 -0.27
C HIS A 220 13.54 -5.18 -1.38
N ASN A 221 13.58 -5.65 -2.61
CA ASN A 221 13.23 -4.87 -3.82
C ASN A 221 12.57 -5.82 -4.82
N LEU A 222 11.60 -5.34 -5.60
CA LEU A 222 11.00 -6.11 -6.68
C LEU A 222 12.06 -6.52 -7.70
N VAL A 223 12.16 -7.83 -7.97
CA VAL A 223 13.13 -8.39 -8.94
C VAL A 223 12.41 -8.79 -10.22
N ALA A 224 11.99 -7.79 -11.00
CA ALA A 224 11.45 -8.00 -12.34
C ALA A 224 11.63 -6.74 -13.21
N ASP A 225 12.06 -6.95 -14.46
CA ASP A 225 12.28 -5.90 -15.46
C ASP A 225 10.99 -5.52 -16.19
N SER A 226 9.96 -6.37 -16.12
CA SER A 226 8.66 -6.13 -16.76
C SER A 226 7.50 -6.83 -16.03
N TRP A 227 6.27 -6.36 -16.26
CA TRP A 227 5.05 -6.97 -15.73
C TRP A 227 4.92 -8.45 -16.10
N ILE A 228 5.28 -8.81 -17.33
CA ILE A 228 5.20 -10.20 -17.81
C ILE A 228 6.16 -11.08 -17.02
N GLN A 229 7.39 -10.63 -16.78
CA GLN A 229 8.36 -11.39 -15.99
C GLN A 229 7.88 -11.58 -14.55
N LEU A 230 7.35 -10.53 -13.92
CA LEU A 230 6.78 -10.62 -12.59
C LEU A 230 5.64 -11.65 -12.55
N GLN A 231 4.70 -11.60 -13.51
CA GLN A 231 3.62 -12.57 -13.63
C GLN A 231 4.13 -14.00 -13.85
N GLN A 232 5.16 -14.21 -14.66
CA GLN A 232 5.77 -15.53 -14.86
C GLN A 232 6.39 -16.08 -13.57
N GLN A 233 7.13 -15.24 -12.83
CA GLN A 233 7.71 -15.62 -11.53
C GLN A 233 6.62 -15.97 -10.51
N ILE A 234 5.56 -15.16 -10.43
CA ILE A 234 4.43 -15.42 -9.53
C ILE A 234 3.70 -16.70 -9.93
N ARG A 235 3.41 -16.89 -11.22
CA ARG A 235 2.78 -18.12 -11.72
C ARG A 235 3.63 -19.34 -11.37
N TYR A 236 4.92 -19.30 -11.69
CA TYR A 236 5.84 -20.39 -11.40
C TYR A 236 5.87 -20.72 -9.90
N THR A 237 6.04 -19.72 -9.05
CA THR A 237 6.06 -19.94 -7.58
C THR A 237 4.70 -20.37 -7.03
N GLY A 238 3.60 -19.88 -7.59
CA GLY A 238 2.25 -20.31 -7.25
C GLY A 238 1.97 -21.77 -7.62
N TYR A 239 2.42 -22.24 -8.80
CA TYR A 239 2.25 -23.64 -9.23
C TYR A 239 3.21 -24.61 -8.55
N THR A 240 4.44 -24.17 -8.23
CA THR A 240 5.48 -25.05 -7.67
C THR A 240 5.56 -25.02 -6.15
N GLY A 241 5.00 -24.00 -5.50
CA GLY A 241 5.21 -23.72 -4.09
C GLY A 241 6.63 -23.24 -3.76
N ASN A 242 7.50 -23.03 -4.77
CA ASN A 242 8.85 -22.51 -4.54
C ASN A 242 8.80 -21.05 -4.05
N LYS A 243 9.85 -20.65 -3.34
CA LYS A 243 10.02 -19.28 -2.84
C LYS A 243 11.29 -18.64 -3.35
N ASP A 244 11.25 -17.31 -3.49
CA ASP A 244 12.47 -16.52 -3.60
C ASP A 244 13.16 -16.46 -2.23
N LEU A 245 14.46 -16.77 -2.20
CA LEU A 245 15.25 -16.73 -0.95
C LEU A 245 15.43 -15.29 -0.43
N LYS A 246 15.32 -14.30 -1.31
CA LYS A 246 15.38 -12.89 -0.96
C LYS A 246 14.00 -12.26 -0.73
N GLU A 247 12.93 -13.04 -0.80
CA GLU A 247 11.55 -12.63 -0.45
C GLU A 247 11.06 -11.40 -1.24
N ASN A 248 11.47 -11.29 -2.50
CA ASN A 248 11.26 -10.12 -3.35
C ASN A 248 10.05 -10.19 -4.29
N TYR A 249 9.30 -11.29 -4.30
CA TYR A 249 8.20 -11.49 -5.24
C TYR A 249 6.86 -11.04 -4.64
N SER A 250 6.22 -10.05 -5.27
CA SER A 250 4.85 -9.62 -4.97
C SER A 250 3.88 -10.05 -6.06
N PHE A 251 2.65 -10.44 -5.72
CA PHE A 251 1.57 -10.57 -6.71
C PHE A 251 0.82 -9.25 -6.81
N LEU A 252 0.97 -8.56 -7.95
CA LEU A 252 0.34 -7.27 -8.25
C LEU A 252 -0.61 -7.42 -9.45
N PRO A 253 -1.93 -7.42 -9.24
CA PRO A 253 -2.92 -7.57 -10.30
C PRO A 253 -2.79 -6.53 -11.43
N THR A 254 -3.23 -6.90 -12.63
CA THR A 254 -3.36 -5.99 -13.78
C THR A 254 -4.79 -6.10 -14.29
N ALA A 255 -5.42 -4.97 -14.59
CA ALA A 255 -6.80 -4.91 -15.07
C ALA A 255 -6.91 -4.01 -16.31
N ILE A 256 -7.93 -4.28 -17.12
CA ILE A 256 -8.41 -3.34 -18.15
C ILE A 256 -9.31 -2.35 -17.41
N ILE A 257 -8.94 -1.07 -17.40
CA ILE A 257 -9.67 -0.02 -16.68
C ILE A 257 -10.73 0.62 -17.57
N SER A 258 -10.42 0.82 -18.85
CA SER A 258 -11.34 1.36 -19.84
C SER A 258 -10.98 0.86 -21.23
N ILE A 259 -11.90 1.04 -22.18
CA ILE A 259 -11.67 0.76 -23.60
C ILE A 259 -11.96 2.04 -24.36
N ASN A 260 -11.05 2.42 -25.24
CA ASN A 260 -11.27 3.57 -26.11
C ASN A 260 -12.33 3.23 -27.16
N ASP A 261 -13.50 3.87 -27.07
CA ASP A 261 -14.64 3.60 -27.95
C ASP A 261 -14.37 3.94 -29.43
N THR A 262 -13.33 4.74 -29.74
CA THR A 262 -12.99 5.14 -31.11
C THR A 262 -12.06 4.14 -31.81
N ASN A 263 -11.16 3.48 -31.07
CA ASN A 263 -10.17 2.58 -31.68
C ASN A 263 -10.14 1.16 -31.07
N GLY A 264 -11.03 0.86 -30.12
CA GLY A 264 -11.18 -0.44 -29.47
C GLY A 264 -10.01 -0.85 -28.57
N ARG A 265 -9.04 0.03 -28.30
CA ARG A 265 -7.85 -0.32 -27.52
C ARG A 265 -8.13 -0.27 -26.01
N PRO A 266 -7.79 -1.34 -25.26
CA PRO A 266 -7.89 -1.34 -23.80
C PRO A 266 -6.81 -0.49 -23.16
N LEU A 267 -7.19 0.25 -22.13
CA LEU A 267 -6.29 0.88 -21.17
C LEU A 267 -6.03 -0.09 -20.02
N TYR A 268 -4.78 -0.52 -19.88
CA TYR A 268 -4.35 -1.36 -18.76
C TYR A 268 -3.80 -0.52 -17.61
N ALA A 269 -4.06 -0.98 -16.39
CA ALA A 269 -3.40 -0.47 -15.20
C ALA A 269 -2.96 -1.63 -14.30
N GLN A 270 -1.89 -1.41 -13.54
CA GLN A 270 -1.41 -2.34 -12.53
C GLN A 270 -1.75 -1.83 -11.14
N TRP A 271 -2.20 -2.74 -10.27
CA TRP A 271 -2.37 -2.44 -8.87
C TRP A 271 -1.01 -2.30 -8.19
N ASN A 272 -0.72 -1.13 -7.66
CA ASN A 272 0.50 -0.85 -6.91
C ASN A 272 0.14 -0.35 -5.52
N TYR A 273 0.99 -0.64 -4.55
CA TYR A 273 0.82 -0.24 -3.15
C TYR A 273 2.05 0.49 -2.63
N ARG A 274 1.99 1.17 -1.50
CA ARG A 274 3.14 1.63 -0.72
C ARG A 274 2.77 1.73 0.75
N ILE A 275 3.75 1.56 1.64
CA ILE A 275 3.57 1.77 3.07
C ILE A 275 4.24 3.09 3.44
N LEU A 276 3.47 3.96 4.09
CA LEU A 276 3.91 5.26 4.57
C LEU A 276 3.41 5.48 5.98
N CYS A 277 3.92 6.53 6.62
CA CYS A 277 3.56 6.91 7.96
C CYS A 277 3.29 8.43 8.02
N LYS A 278 2.45 8.87 8.96
CA LYS A 278 2.17 10.30 9.18
C LYS A 278 2.14 10.59 10.68
N PRO A 279 2.97 11.51 11.20
CA PRO A 279 2.88 11.96 12.58
C PRO A 279 1.52 12.62 12.83
N PHE A 280 0.85 12.19 13.90
CA PHE A 280 -0.40 12.81 14.33
C PHE A 280 -0.08 14.00 15.24
N SER A 281 -0.83 15.09 15.07
CA SER A 281 -0.58 16.34 15.81
C SER A 281 -0.88 16.24 17.32
N GLY A 282 -1.71 15.28 17.73
CA GLY A 282 -2.12 15.07 19.11
C GLY A 282 -1.43 13.89 19.82
N ASP A 283 -1.70 13.77 21.12
CA ASP A 283 -1.42 12.54 21.87
C ASP A 283 -2.62 11.57 21.72
N ILE A 284 -2.34 10.27 21.72
CA ILE A 284 -3.38 9.23 21.63
C ILE A 284 -3.42 8.50 22.98
N PRO A 285 -4.52 8.65 23.76
CA PRO A 285 -4.69 7.92 25.00
C PRO A 285 -4.59 6.40 24.79
N THR A 286 -3.69 5.71 25.50
CA THR A 286 -3.48 4.27 25.37
C THR A 286 -4.71 3.48 25.78
N LYS A 287 -5.57 4.06 26.64
CA LYS A 287 -6.89 3.50 26.98
C LYS A 287 -7.84 3.36 25.78
N TYR A 288 -7.58 4.06 24.67
CA TYR A 288 -8.38 3.95 23.45
C TYR A 288 -8.02 2.71 22.61
N PHE A 289 -6.88 2.07 22.87
CA PHE A 289 -6.56 0.78 22.27
C PHE A 289 -7.30 -0.32 23.02
N ARG A 290 -8.33 -0.87 22.39
CA ARG A 290 -9.09 -1.99 22.94
C ARG A 290 -8.62 -3.27 22.28
N LEU A 291 -8.19 -4.23 23.08
CA LEU A 291 -7.78 -5.54 22.58
C LEU A 291 -8.93 -6.17 21.77
N GLN A 292 -8.62 -6.67 20.59
CA GLN A 292 -9.52 -7.50 19.79
C GLN A 292 -9.12 -8.96 19.96
N ASP A 293 -10.06 -9.81 20.43
CA ASP A 293 -9.77 -11.23 20.67
C ASP A 293 -9.72 -12.00 19.34
N ASP A 294 -8.51 -12.27 18.86
CA ASP A 294 -8.27 -13.16 17.72
C ASP A 294 -8.27 -14.62 18.19
N LEU A 295 -9.49 -15.18 18.33
CA LEU A 295 -9.75 -16.51 18.90
C LEU A 295 -8.88 -17.61 18.28
N ALA A 296 -8.71 -17.61 16.95
CA ALA A 296 -7.91 -18.63 16.26
C ALA A 296 -6.45 -18.66 16.75
N ASN A 297 -5.84 -17.49 16.96
CA ASN A 297 -4.48 -17.41 17.48
C ASN A 297 -4.43 -17.82 18.97
N ARG A 298 -5.41 -17.32 19.75
CA ARG A 298 -5.49 -17.59 21.19
C ARG A 298 -5.64 -19.08 21.50
N GLU A 299 -6.54 -19.78 20.79
CA GLU A 299 -6.76 -21.22 20.98
C GLU A 299 -5.54 -22.05 20.57
N SER A 300 -4.92 -21.70 19.45
CA SER A 300 -3.76 -22.45 18.91
C SER A 300 -2.54 -22.42 19.79
N TYR A 301 -2.28 -21.28 20.43
CA TYR A 301 -1.17 -21.13 21.36
C TYR A 301 -1.58 -21.25 22.85
N ARG A 302 -2.87 -21.49 23.13
CA ARG A 302 -3.45 -21.57 24.47
C ARG A 302 -3.13 -20.35 25.32
N PHE A 303 -3.24 -19.16 24.73
CA PHE A 303 -3.08 -17.90 25.46
C PHE A 303 -4.34 -17.56 26.25
N THR A 304 -4.17 -16.97 27.43
CA THR A 304 -5.29 -16.35 28.16
C THR A 304 -5.53 -14.95 27.61
N VAL A 305 -6.77 -14.46 27.61
CA VAL A 305 -7.09 -13.08 27.17
C VAL A 305 -6.22 -12.04 27.89
N ALA A 306 -5.97 -12.23 29.18
CA ALA A 306 -5.10 -11.35 29.98
C ALA A 306 -3.63 -11.34 29.53
N ARG A 307 -3.15 -12.39 28.86
CA ARG A 307 -1.75 -12.51 28.39
C ARG A 307 -1.56 -11.90 27.01
N VAL A 308 -2.60 -11.94 26.16
CA VAL A 308 -2.50 -11.46 24.77
C VAL A 308 -1.92 -10.05 24.67
N PRO A 309 -2.31 -9.05 25.49
CA PRO A 309 -1.75 -7.69 25.40
C PRO A 309 -0.23 -7.57 25.53
N GLU A 310 0.43 -8.55 26.14
CA GLU A 310 1.88 -8.57 26.35
C GLU A 310 2.65 -9.18 25.15
N LEU A 311 1.93 -9.76 24.18
CA LEU A 311 2.50 -10.52 23.07
C LEU A 311 2.40 -9.76 21.74
N ARG A 312 3.32 -10.06 20.82
CA ARG A 312 3.32 -9.52 19.43
C ARG A 312 2.09 -9.91 18.59
N VAL A 313 1.27 -10.82 19.10
CA VAL A 313 0.01 -11.25 18.46
C VAL A 313 -1.17 -10.36 18.86
N ALA A 314 -0.99 -9.43 19.81
CA ALA A 314 -2.03 -8.51 20.23
C ALA A 314 -2.45 -7.61 19.07
N ARG A 315 -3.76 -7.56 18.83
CA ARG A 315 -4.37 -6.63 17.88
C ARG A 315 -5.33 -5.72 18.62
N TYR A 316 -5.35 -4.45 18.24
CA TYR A 316 -6.16 -3.45 18.91
C TYR A 316 -7.07 -2.75 17.92
N ARG A 317 -8.32 -2.50 18.34
CA ARG A 317 -9.17 -1.48 17.71
C ARG A 317 -8.92 -0.15 18.41
N LEU A 318 -8.92 0.94 17.65
CA LEU A 318 -8.85 2.29 18.20
C LEU A 318 -10.27 2.82 18.42
N SER A 319 -10.63 3.08 19.68
CA SER A 319 -11.95 3.62 20.02
C SER A 319 -11.87 4.53 21.25
N GLU A 320 -12.26 5.79 21.07
CA GLU A 320 -12.35 6.80 22.12
C GLU A 320 -13.56 6.63 23.05
N SER A 321 -14.53 5.82 22.63
CA SER A 321 -15.74 5.53 23.40
C SER A 321 -15.52 4.33 24.33
N ASP A 322 -16.11 4.38 25.51
CA ASP A 322 -16.21 3.23 26.42
C ASP A 322 -17.35 2.27 26.01
N ILE A 323 -18.18 2.66 25.03
CA ILE A 323 -19.32 1.88 24.55
C ILE A 323 -18.90 1.06 23.34
N GLU A 324 -19.09 -0.26 23.38
CA GLU A 324 -18.68 -1.16 22.29
C GLU A 324 -19.37 -0.89 20.94
N ARG A 325 -20.58 -0.32 20.97
CA ARG A 325 -21.46 -0.10 19.81
C ARG A 325 -21.49 1.36 19.36
N PHE A 326 -20.39 2.09 19.49
CA PHE A 326 -20.32 3.44 18.93
C PHE A 326 -20.36 3.37 17.40
N MET A 327 -21.33 4.05 16.80
CA MET A 327 -21.51 4.15 15.36
C MET A 327 -21.39 5.64 14.98
N GLY A 328 -20.38 5.99 14.19
CA GLY A 328 -20.17 7.36 13.76
C GLY A 328 -18.72 7.65 13.40
N PHE A 329 -18.42 8.93 13.25
CA PHE A 329 -17.07 9.44 13.03
C PHE A 329 -16.21 9.21 14.29
N THR A 330 -15.06 8.55 14.13
CA THR A 330 -14.16 8.14 15.22
C THR A 330 -12.83 8.87 15.21
N LEU A 331 -12.00 8.68 16.25
CA LEU A 331 -10.62 9.15 16.26
C LEU A 331 -9.80 8.61 15.07
N LEU A 332 -10.04 7.36 14.64
CA LEU A 332 -9.38 6.80 13.46
C LEU A 332 -9.74 7.57 12.19
N ASP A 333 -11.00 7.99 12.04
CA ASP A 333 -11.44 8.82 10.90
C ASP A 333 -10.71 10.15 10.89
N LYS A 334 -10.57 10.78 12.06
CA LYS A 334 -9.82 12.04 12.21
C LYS A 334 -8.37 11.89 11.80
N ILE A 335 -7.68 10.85 12.31
CA ILE A 335 -6.27 10.60 11.99
C ILE A 335 -6.10 10.38 10.49
N MET A 336 -6.93 9.54 9.87
CA MET A 336 -6.83 9.27 8.44
C MET A 336 -7.16 10.50 7.58
N GLN A 337 -8.06 11.38 8.02
CA GLN A 337 -8.37 12.64 7.32
C GLN A 337 -7.24 13.68 7.37
N GLU A 338 -6.22 13.50 8.22
CA GLU A 338 -4.98 14.30 8.17
C GLU A 338 -3.98 13.79 7.12
N ILE A 339 -4.21 12.59 6.56
CA ILE A 339 -3.28 11.95 5.63
C ILE A 339 -3.66 12.30 4.18
N PRO A 340 -2.77 12.96 3.42
CA PRO A 340 -3.02 13.26 2.01
C PRO A 340 -2.92 11.97 1.16
N GLY A 341 -3.67 11.93 0.06
CA GLY A 341 -3.46 10.92 -0.99
C GLY A 341 -2.13 11.10 -1.73
N VAL A 342 -1.97 10.43 -2.88
CA VAL A 342 -0.73 10.47 -3.70
C VAL A 342 -0.32 11.85 -4.22
N ASP A 343 -1.18 12.86 -4.11
CA ASP A 343 -0.82 14.25 -4.39
C ASP A 343 0.16 14.83 -3.35
N ASN A 344 0.29 14.20 -2.17
CA ASN A 344 1.07 14.65 -0.99
C ASN A 344 0.67 16.01 -0.41
N LYS A 345 0.34 16.99 -1.25
CA LYS A 345 -0.25 18.29 -0.90
C LYS A 345 -1.42 18.57 -1.84
N PRO A 346 -2.55 17.85 -1.68
CA PRO A 346 -3.68 17.99 -2.59
C PRO A 346 -4.21 19.43 -2.57
N PRO A 347 -4.64 19.98 -3.72
CA PRO A 347 -5.49 21.16 -3.71
C PRO A 347 -6.79 20.86 -2.97
N PHE A 348 -7.63 21.88 -2.78
CA PHE A 348 -8.99 21.62 -2.27
C PHE A 348 -9.81 20.90 -3.34
N LEU A 349 -9.93 19.58 -3.20
CA LEU A 349 -10.77 18.73 -4.04
C LEU A 349 -12.10 18.51 -3.32
N ASN A 350 -13.18 18.45 -4.09
CA ASN A 350 -14.50 18.14 -3.56
C ASN A 350 -15.22 17.36 -4.65
N GLU A 351 -15.26 16.03 -4.47
CA GLU A 351 -15.74 15.05 -5.44
C GLU A 351 -16.88 15.61 -6.29
N ALA A 352 -16.64 15.72 -7.59
CA ALA A 352 -17.60 16.35 -8.50
C ALA A 352 -18.66 15.37 -9.04
N ALA A 353 -18.74 14.14 -8.53
CA ALA A 353 -19.67 13.14 -9.03
C ALA A 353 -21.13 13.54 -8.69
N PHE A 354 -22.06 13.28 -9.61
CA PHE A 354 -23.50 13.54 -9.44
C PHE A 354 -23.92 14.99 -9.10
N ASN A 355 -23.06 15.99 -9.29
CA ASN A 355 -23.31 17.40 -8.98
C ASN A 355 -23.69 17.63 -7.50
N GLN A 356 -23.17 16.82 -6.59
CA GLN A 356 -23.37 17.00 -5.16
C GLN A 356 -22.04 17.34 -4.47
N ASP A 357 -22.03 18.44 -3.73
CA ASP A 357 -20.92 18.75 -2.84
C ASP A 357 -20.81 17.69 -1.74
N VAL A 358 -19.57 17.40 -1.35
CA VAL A 358 -19.25 16.47 -0.27
C VAL A 358 -18.85 17.24 0.99
N TYR A 359 -19.41 16.86 2.14
CA TYR A 359 -19.20 17.54 3.43
C TYR A 359 -18.69 16.55 4.48
N THR A 360 -17.95 17.07 5.46
CA THR A 360 -17.43 16.24 6.56
C THR A 360 -18.55 15.79 7.50
N GLN A 361 -18.41 14.57 8.05
CA GLN A 361 -19.26 14.08 9.13
C GLN A 361 -18.77 14.47 10.54
N GLU A 362 -17.56 15.03 10.68
CA GLU A 362 -17.02 15.46 11.97
C GLU A 362 -17.91 16.52 12.64
N PHE A 363 -18.51 17.39 11.83
CA PHE A 363 -19.35 18.49 12.29
C PHE A 363 -20.80 18.34 11.82
N ALA A 364 -21.73 18.86 12.61
CA ALA A 364 -23.15 18.94 12.22
C ALA A 364 -23.37 19.88 11.02
N ASN A 365 -22.51 20.88 10.82
CA ASN A 365 -22.63 21.89 9.76
C ASN A 365 -22.18 21.37 8.37
N TYR A 366 -22.56 22.06 7.29
CA TYR A 366 -22.13 21.72 5.93
C TYR A 366 -20.73 22.24 5.58
N THR A 367 -19.73 21.88 6.39
CA THR A 367 -18.32 22.17 6.07
C THR A 367 -17.87 21.24 4.95
N LYS A 368 -17.44 21.82 3.81
CA LYS A 368 -16.97 21.03 2.66
C LYS A 368 -15.74 20.20 3.04
N LEU A 369 -15.74 18.93 2.64
CA LEU A 369 -14.64 18.01 2.87
C LEU A 369 -13.62 18.14 1.73
N ASN A 370 -12.33 18.23 2.06
CA ASN A 370 -11.29 18.08 1.05
C ASN A 370 -11.11 16.59 0.71
N THR A 371 -11.61 16.15 -0.43
CA THR A 371 -11.57 14.74 -0.86
C THR A 371 -10.17 14.27 -1.23
N GLY A 372 -9.17 15.17 -1.32
CA GLY A 372 -7.77 14.81 -1.51
C GLY A 372 -7.09 14.17 -0.30
N TYR A 373 -7.76 14.17 0.86
CA TYR A 373 -7.31 13.48 2.07
C TYR A 373 -8.12 12.19 2.30
N TYR A 374 -7.51 11.22 2.96
CA TYR A 374 -8.11 9.91 3.16
C TYR A 374 -9.34 9.97 4.08
N HIS A 375 -10.49 9.55 3.56
CA HIS A 375 -11.74 9.50 4.31
C HIS A 375 -12.57 8.29 3.89
N ARG A 376 -13.30 7.70 4.84
CA ARG A 376 -14.24 6.60 4.57
C ARG A 376 -15.71 7.01 4.73
N MET A 377 -15.98 8.13 5.40
CA MET A 377 -17.32 8.67 5.60
C MET A 377 -17.42 10.11 5.14
N PHE A 378 -18.55 10.48 4.56
CA PHE A 378 -18.90 11.85 4.21
C PHE A 378 -20.41 12.04 4.21
N LYS A 379 -20.89 13.28 4.07
CA LYS A 379 -22.32 13.56 3.85
C LYS A 379 -22.55 14.39 2.60
N THR A 380 -23.69 14.20 1.96
CA THR A 380 -24.12 14.94 0.78
C THR A 380 -25.03 16.12 1.16
N GLY A 381 -25.13 17.10 0.28
CA GLY A 381 -26.01 18.27 0.47
C GLY A 381 -27.50 17.94 0.39
N ALA A 382 -27.86 16.81 -0.21
CA ALA A 382 -29.23 16.32 -0.34
C ALA A 382 -29.37 14.92 0.26
N THR A 383 -30.55 14.63 0.81
CA THR A 383 -30.89 13.28 1.27
C THR A 383 -31.16 12.35 0.08
N ASN A 384 -30.75 11.10 0.19
CA ASN A 384 -31.10 10.05 -0.75
C ASN A 384 -32.58 9.63 -0.61
N ALA A 385 -33.01 8.66 -1.41
CA ALA A 385 -34.39 8.15 -1.39
C ALA A 385 -34.84 7.56 -0.04
N MET A 386 -33.90 7.20 0.83
CA MET A 386 -34.16 6.70 2.19
C MET A 386 -34.14 7.82 3.25
N GLY A 387 -34.00 9.09 2.85
CA GLY A 387 -33.91 10.22 3.77
C GLY A 387 -32.55 10.39 4.44
N LEU A 388 -31.51 9.68 3.99
CA LEU A 388 -30.16 9.73 4.56
C LEU A 388 -29.24 10.61 3.72
N SER A 389 -28.43 11.45 4.37
CA SER A 389 -27.35 12.20 3.73
C SER A 389 -25.96 11.65 4.02
N ALA A 390 -25.83 10.78 5.03
CA ALA A 390 -24.58 10.13 5.37
C ALA A 390 -24.25 9.01 4.36
N VAL A 391 -23.00 8.99 3.90
CA VAL A 391 -22.46 8.01 2.97
C VAL A 391 -21.18 7.42 3.55
N VAL A 392 -21.04 6.10 3.41
CA VAL A 392 -19.82 5.34 3.74
C VAL A 392 -19.27 4.75 2.45
N ARG A 393 -17.97 4.89 2.23
CA ARG A 393 -17.28 4.35 1.05
C ARG A 393 -17.11 2.83 1.17
N GLY A 394 -17.09 2.13 0.03
CA GLY A 394 -16.92 0.68 0.01
C GLY A 394 -18.14 -0.12 0.46
N PHE A 395 -19.33 0.49 0.47
CA PHE A 395 -20.61 -0.10 0.87
C PHE A 395 -20.63 -0.57 2.33
N SER A 396 -20.07 -1.74 2.63
CA SER A 396 -19.95 -2.33 3.97
C SER A 396 -18.50 -2.46 4.44
N ASP A 397 -17.57 -1.80 3.76
CA ASP A 397 -16.15 -1.85 4.10
C ASP A 397 -15.80 -0.87 5.22
N GLU A 398 -15.55 -1.40 6.42
CA GLU A 398 -15.21 -0.58 7.59
C GLU A 398 -13.81 0.04 7.50
N MET A 399 -12.89 -0.52 6.72
CA MET A 399 -11.47 -0.15 6.77
C MET A 399 -10.99 0.56 5.50
N LEU A 400 -11.87 0.80 4.54
CA LEU A 400 -11.52 1.44 3.28
C LEU A 400 -11.55 2.97 3.38
N PHE A 401 -10.37 3.58 3.37
CA PHE A 401 -10.23 5.02 3.20
C PHE A 401 -9.91 5.36 1.76
N VAL A 402 -10.46 6.45 1.24
CA VAL A 402 -10.29 6.86 -0.16
C VAL A 402 -9.87 8.33 -0.21
N ALA A 403 -8.96 8.64 -1.13
CA ALA A 403 -8.54 10.00 -1.46
C ALA A 403 -8.60 10.20 -2.98
N GLU A 404 -9.19 11.32 -3.40
CA GLU A 404 -9.16 11.82 -4.78
C GLU A 404 -7.75 12.37 -5.10
N THR A 405 -7.35 12.31 -6.36
CA THR A 405 -6.04 12.79 -6.79
C THR A 405 -6.06 13.42 -8.17
N THR A 406 -5.14 14.36 -8.38
CA THR A 406 -4.87 14.96 -9.68
C THR A 406 -3.74 14.26 -10.46
N GLN A 407 -3.08 13.25 -9.87
CA GLN A 407 -1.95 12.55 -10.50
C GLN A 407 -2.36 11.84 -11.80
N PRO A 408 -1.76 12.17 -12.95
CA PRO A 408 -2.11 11.56 -14.24
C PRO A 408 -1.69 10.09 -14.34
N LEU A 409 -0.78 9.62 -13.46
CA LEU A 409 -0.30 8.25 -13.41
C LEU A 409 -1.27 7.29 -12.69
N ILE A 410 -2.27 7.79 -11.96
CA ILE A 410 -3.34 6.97 -11.39
C ILE A 410 -4.40 6.75 -12.45
N ALA A 411 -4.90 5.54 -12.66
CA ALA A 411 -5.89 5.26 -13.69
C ALA A 411 -7.21 6.02 -13.42
N PRO A 412 -7.86 6.58 -14.46
CA PRO A 412 -9.13 7.28 -14.29
C PRO A 412 -10.28 6.30 -14.15
N VAL A 413 -11.29 6.71 -13.40
CA VAL A 413 -12.62 6.10 -13.37
C VAL A 413 -13.58 7.07 -14.02
N ASP A 414 -14.18 6.63 -15.12
CA ASP A 414 -15.10 7.45 -15.91
C ASP A 414 -16.54 7.06 -15.60
N ILE A 415 -17.41 8.06 -15.47
CA ILE A 415 -18.85 7.88 -15.35
C ILE A 415 -19.57 8.81 -16.33
N THR A 416 -20.52 8.25 -17.08
CA THR A 416 -21.41 9.03 -17.94
C THR A 416 -22.70 9.30 -17.19
N ILE A 417 -22.96 10.58 -16.91
CA ILE A 417 -24.15 11.05 -16.20
C ILE A 417 -25.07 11.73 -17.21
N CYS A 418 -26.31 11.27 -17.30
CA CYS A 418 -27.29 11.80 -18.25
C CYS A 418 -28.40 12.55 -17.50
N ALA A 419 -28.57 13.84 -17.81
CA ALA A 419 -29.70 14.64 -17.31
C ALA A 419 -31.00 14.31 -18.08
N THR A 420 -30.86 13.95 -19.35
CA THR A 420 -31.92 13.40 -20.22
C THR A 420 -31.31 12.35 -21.14
N ALA A 421 -32.12 11.55 -21.84
CA ALA A 421 -31.64 10.53 -22.78
C ALA A 421 -30.69 11.09 -23.88
N SER A 422 -30.76 12.39 -24.16
CA SER A 422 -29.96 13.07 -25.19
C SER A 422 -28.91 14.04 -24.64
N SER A 423 -28.79 14.20 -23.32
CA SER A 423 -27.83 15.11 -22.68
C SER A 423 -27.05 14.37 -21.61
N CYS A 424 -25.90 13.85 -22.03
CA CYS A 424 -24.98 13.10 -21.18
C CYS A 424 -23.63 13.82 -21.09
N THR A 425 -23.06 13.84 -19.90
CA THR A 425 -21.72 14.35 -19.64
C THR A 425 -20.89 13.25 -19.00
N THR A 426 -19.72 12.97 -19.58
CA THR A 426 -18.74 12.07 -18.97
C THR A 426 -17.89 12.85 -17.99
N LYS A 427 -17.76 12.33 -16.77
CA LYS A 427 -16.85 12.81 -15.74
C LYS A 427 -15.77 11.78 -15.52
N SER A 428 -14.55 12.25 -15.31
CA SER A 428 -13.37 11.42 -15.06
C SER A 428 -12.76 11.84 -13.74
N SER A 429 -12.58 10.89 -12.82
CA SER A 429 -11.97 11.10 -11.51
C SER A 429 -10.90 10.05 -11.25
N ARG A 430 -9.96 10.34 -10.36
CA ARG A 430 -8.87 9.41 -10.00
C ARG A 430 -8.86 9.24 -8.49
N PHE A 431 -8.67 8.00 -8.05
CA PHE A 431 -8.76 7.64 -6.64
C PHE A 431 -7.61 6.76 -6.21
N THR A 432 -7.20 6.98 -4.98
CA THR A 432 -6.28 6.15 -4.23
C THR A 432 -6.95 5.66 -2.96
N TYR A 433 -6.54 4.50 -2.49
CA TYR A 433 -7.20 3.77 -1.43
C TYR A 433 -6.19 3.48 -0.32
N ALA A 434 -6.62 3.49 0.93
CA ALA A 434 -5.74 3.18 2.04
C ALA A 434 -6.43 2.35 3.12
N ILE A 435 -5.61 1.57 3.82
CA ILE A 435 -5.96 0.89 5.07
C ILE A 435 -4.96 1.30 6.18
N PRO A 436 -5.40 1.52 7.42
CA PRO A 436 -4.50 1.72 8.54
C PRO A 436 -3.77 0.41 8.88
N LEU A 437 -2.49 0.49 9.28
CA LEU A 437 -1.69 -0.68 9.67
C LEU A 437 -1.39 -0.68 11.17
N GLU A 438 -0.67 0.33 11.65
CA GLU A 438 -0.23 0.41 13.04
C GLU A 438 0.03 1.86 13.48
N ILE A 439 -0.06 2.11 14.78
CA ILE A 439 0.40 3.35 15.40
C ILE A 439 1.74 3.08 16.07
N VAL A 440 2.78 3.75 15.58
CA VAL A 440 4.14 3.67 16.13
C VAL A 440 4.38 4.89 16.99
N TYR A 441 4.69 4.67 18.27
CA TYR A 441 5.16 5.76 19.14
C TYR A 441 6.66 5.93 18.95
N LEU A 442 7.05 7.04 18.33
CA LEU A 442 8.44 7.45 18.30
C LEU A 442 8.87 7.86 19.70
N THR A 443 10.11 7.57 20.08
CA THR A 443 10.62 7.85 21.42
C THR A 443 12.02 8.44 21.36
N PRO A 444 12.47 9.13 22.42
CA PRO A 444 13.83 9.66 22.49
C PRO A 444 14.94 8.62 22.32
N LEU A 445 14.65 7.32 22.46
CA LEU A 445 15.64 6.26 22.29
C LEU A 445 16.25 6.22 20.89
N GLN A 446 15.54 6.72 19.86
CA GLN A 446 16.05 6.74 18.49
C GLN A 446 17.27 7.65 18.31
N THR A 447 17.41 8.69 19.15
CA THR A 447 18.50 9.68 19.05
C THR A 447 19.39 9.71 20.29
N TRP A 448 18.99 9.05 21.38
CA TRP A 448 19.72 9.07 22.64
C TRP A 448 20.99 8.22 22.59
N ASN A 449 22.15 8.90 22.64
CA ASN A 449 23.48 8.31 22.61
C ASN A 449 24.28 8.67 23.89
N PRO A 450 23.96 8.07 25.06
CA PRO A 450 24.54 8.47 26.34
C PRO A 450 26.04 8.17 26.46
N TYR A 451 26.55 7.23 25.66
CA TYR A 451 27.98 6.88 25.62
C TYR A 451 28.77 7.60 24.53
N ASN A 452 28.12 8.52 23.79
CA ASN A 452 28.73 9.28 22.70
C ASN A 452 29.47 8.38 21.68
N LEU A 453 28.82 7.28 21.30
CA LEU A 453 29.34 6.34 20.31
C LEU A 453 29.46 7.02 18.94
N SER A 454 30.53 6.74 18.20
CA SER A 454 30.68 7.23 16.83
C SER A 454 29.67 6.53 15.91
N VAL A 455 28.84 7.31 15.24
CA VAL A 455 27.86 6.82 14.25
C VAL A 455 28.47 6.93 12.85
N THR A 456 28.38 5.88 12.04
CA THR A 456 28.88 5.86 10.66
C THR A 456 27.94 5.15 9.70
N GLU A 457 27.96 5.55 8.43
CA GLU A 457 27.26 4.84 7.35
C GLU A 457 28.07 3.64 6.83
N ASN A 458 29.36 3.52 7.17
CA ASN A 458 30.21 2.45 6.68
C ASN A 458 30.09 1.18 7.55
N LEU A 459 29.37 0.19 7.03
CA LEU A 459 29.07 -1.08 7.70
C LEU A 459 30.31 -1.94 8.02
N SER A 460 31.45 -1.65 7.40
CA SER A 460 32.71 -2.38 7.66
C SER A 460 33.44 -1.87 8.90
N ILE A 461 33.07 -0.70 9.45
CA ILE A 461 33.77 -0.09 10.59
C ILE A 461 33.44 -0.79 11.93
N PRO A 462 32.16 -1.00 12.31
CA PRO A 462 31.85 -1.63 13.60
C PRO A 462 32.51 -3.01 13.80
N PRO A 463 32.47 -3.94 12.81
CA PRO A 463 33.07 -5.28 12.96
C PRO A 463 34.57 -5.33 12.59
N LYS A 464 35.21 -4.20 12.29
CA LYS A 464 36.59 -4.15 11.81
C LYS A 464 37.55 -4.86 12.77
N ASN A 465 38.60 -5.49 12.22
CA ASN A 465 39.60 -6.25 12.97
C ASN A 465 39.03 -7.45 13.74
N GLY A 466 37.96 -8.07 13.21
CA GLY A 466 37.34 -9.27 13.78
C GLY A 466 36.59 -9.00 15.08
N ARG A 467 36.09 -7.78 15.28
CA ARG A 467 35.16 -7.41 16.36
C ARG A 467 33.80 -8.05 16.10
N THR A 468 33.20 -8.63 17.13
CA THR A 468 31.96 -9.40 17.04
C THR A 468 30.84 -8.86 17.92
N GLY A 469 31.08 -7.75 18.63
CA GLY A 469 30.13 -7.20 19.60
C GLY A 469 30.12 -7.95 20.93
N SER A 470 31.27 -8.52 21.35
CA SER A 470 31.34 -9.26 22.62
C SER A 470 30.97 -8.38 23.82
N LEU A 471 30.14 -8.92 24.72
CA LEU A 471 29.75 -8.28 25.98
C LEU A 471 30.81 -8.43 27.09
N THR A 472 31.75 -9.36 26.93
CA THR A 472 32.73 -9.72 27.97
C THR A 472 34.18 -9.49 27.56
N ILE A 473 34.47 -9.48 26.25
CA ILE A 473 35.82 -9.29 25.71
C ILE A 473 35.89 -7.90 25.07
N LYS A 474 36.57 -6.97 25.75
CA LYS A 474 36.66 -5.55 25.35
C LYS A 474 37.22 -5.36 23.95
N GLU A 475 38.19 -6.18 23.55
CA GLU A 475 38.85 -6.12 22.25
C GLU A 475 37.92 -6.56 21.11
N LYS A 476 36.88 -7.33 21.43
CA LYS A 476 35.87 -7.84 20.50
C LYS A 476 34.57 -7.04 20.49
N ALA A 477 34.43 -6.02 21.35
CA ALA A 477 33.31 -5.07 21.29
C ALA A 477 33.29 -4.34 19.93
N PHE A 478 32.15 -3.87 19.45
CA PHE A 478 32.11 -3.10 18.19
C PHE A 478 32.81 -1.75 18.32
N ASN A 479 33.37 -1.27 17.21
CA ASN A 479 33.99 0.05 17.15
C ASN A 479 32.99 1.10 16.64
N GLY A 480 32.16 1.62 17.55
CA GLY A 480 31.05 2.53 17.20
C GLY A 480 29.81 1.78 16.73
N THR A 481 28.91 2.51 16.05
CA THR A 481 27.62 2.02 15.56
C THR A 481 27.42 2.40 14.09
N ALA A 482 26.57 1.65 13.38
CA ALA A 482 26.18 1.98 12.02
C ALA A 482 24.68 1.88 11.81
N THR A 483 24.11 2.83 11.05
CA THR A 483 22.67 3.08 10.94
C THR A 483 21.86 1.92 10.36
N LYS A 484 22.43 1.06 9.50
CA LYS A 484 21.64 0.00 8.83
C LYS A 484 21.69 -1.38 9.47
N VAL A 485 22.77 -1.74 10.16
CA VAL A 485 23.00 -3.14 10.60
C VAL A 485 23.50 -3.24 12.04
N TYR A 486 24.11 -2.19 12.57
CA TYR A 486 24.73 -2.19 13.90
C TYR A 486 24.24 -1.00 14.72
N HIS A 487 22.95 -0.68 14.63
CA HIS A 487 22.34 0.50 15.25
C HIS A 487 22.02 0.26 16.73
N TYR A 488 23.07 0.13 17.56
CA TYR A 488 22.96 -0.15 18.99
C TYR A 488 23.36 1.09 19.80
N LEU A 489 22.36 1.90 20.17
CA LEU A 489 22.56 3.12 20.96
C LEU A 489 22.05 3.00 22.40
N THR A 490 20.94 2.28 22.61
CA THR A 490 20.29 2.18 23.91
C THR A 490 21.11 1.32 24.88
N PRO A 491 21.45 1.83 26.09
CA PRO A 491 22.14 1.02 27.10
C PRO A 491 21.32 -0.18 27.55
N ALA A 492 21.94 -1.36 27.66
CA ALA A 492 21.26 -2.56 28.15
C ALA A 492 20.69 -2.42 29.58
N SER A 493 21.30 -1.57 30.41
CA SER A 493 20.84 -1.24 31.76
C SER A 493 19.53 -0.47 31.78
N PHE A 494 19.11 0.14 30.67
CA PHE A 494 17.78 0.75 30.54
C PHE A 494 16.66 -0.30 30.68
N TYR A 495 16.89 -1.52 30.16
CA TYR A 495 15.91 -2.61 30.15
C TYR A 495 16.00 -3.52 31.39
N SER A 496 16.99 -3.34 32.26
CA SER A 496 17.28 -4.27 33.36
C SER A 496 16.31 -4.13 34.54
N SER A 497 15.06 -4.53 34.32
CA SER A 497 14.29 -5.25 35.34
C SER A 497 14.35 -6.74 34.97
N SER A 498 14.49 -7.61 35.96
CA SER A 498 14.60 -9.08 35.83
C SER A 498 13.33 -9.77 35.27
N THR A 499 12.40 -9.02 34.67
CA THR A 499 11.05 -9.48 34.31
C THR A 499 10.66 -9.28 32.84
N GLY A 500 11.55 -8.79 31.98
CA GLY A 500 11.28 -8.67 30.53
C GLY A 500 11.29 -10.03 29.81
N GLU A 501 10.30 -10.28 28.96
CA GLU A 501 10.21 -11.51 28.14
C GLU A 501 11.52 -11.79 27.40
N VAL A 502 12.14 -12.92 27.73
CA VAL A 502 13.24 -13.48 26.95
C VAL A 502 12.62 -14.01 25.66
N HIS A 503 13.07 -13.48 24.51
CA HIS A 503 12.71 -14.02 23.20
C HIS A 503 12.90 -15.56 23.24
N ARG A 504 11.86 -16.35 22.96
CA ARG A 504 11.88 -17.83 23.12
C ARG A 504 12.99 -18.54 22.33
N ASN A 505 13.66 -17.83 21.42
CA ASN A 505 14.79 -18.32 20.62
C ASN A 505 16.17 -17.86 21.13
N CYS A 506 16.27 -17.28 22.33
CA CYS A 506 17.54 -17.06 23.00
C CYS A 506 17.72 -18.15 24.06
N PRO A 507 18.22 -19.36 23.69
CA PRO A 507 18.62 -20.34 24.67
C PRO A 507 19.68 -19.71 25.56
N SER A 508 19.51 -19.86 26.87
CA SER A 508 20.31 -19.26 27.94
C SER A 508 21.81 -19.64 27.93
N GLN A 509 22.32 -20.30 26.89
CA GLN A 509 23.65 -20.89 26.87
C GLN A 509 24.41 -20.82 25.52
N VAL A 510 23.96 -20.06 24.51
CA VAL A 510 24.77 -19.88 23.28
C VAL A 510 24.69 -18.43 22.78
N PRO A 511 25.84 -17.76 22.51
CA PRO A 511 25.84 -16.40 21.98
C PRO A 511 25.43 -16.41 20.50
N HIS A 512 24.17 -16.09 20.22
CA HIS A 512 23.69 -15.83 18.86
C HIS A 512 23.65 -14.32 18.61
N PRO A 513 24.20 -13.80 17.50
CA PRO A 513 24.33 -12.36 17.24
C PRO A 513 23.00 -11.63 16.99
N THR A 514 21.87 -12.34 17.00
CA THR A 514 20.51 -11.82 16.85
C THR A 514 19.76 -11.72 18.19
N CYS A 515 20.41 -12.05 19.31
CA CYS A 515 19.90 -11.78 20.64
C CYS A 515 20.49 -10.45 21.12
N SER A 516 20.12 -9.34 20.48
CA SER A 516 20.40 -8.00 21.02
C SER A 516 19.48 -7.75 22.21
N ARG A 517 20.10 -7.66 23.39
CA ARG A 517 19.61 -6.86 24.51
C ARG A 517 20.32 -5.52 24.49
#